data_AF-A0A1Z1WSN4-F1
#
_entry.id   AF-A0A1Z1WSN4-F1
#
_cell.length_a   1.000
_cell.length_b   1.000
_cell.length_c   1.000
_cell.angle_alpha   90.00
_cell.angle_beta   90.00
_cell.angle_gamma   90.00
#
_symmetry.space_group_name_H-M   'P 1'
#
loop_
_entity.id
_entity.type
_entity.pdbx_description
1 polymer ?
#
loop_
_entity_poly.entity_id
_entity_poly.type
_entity_poly.pdbx_seq_one_letter_code
_entity_poly.pdbx_strand_id
1 'polypeptide(L)'
;MRKGSRTRPAATGGVAPTEAPLTPIQRWYLDGRRPGDPLRFTMTQRPELAPGTDLSALGEAVDAVVRRHAALRTGSAARATTAGVRKSCRNPRTGSSRTTT
;
A
#
# COMPACT_ATOMS: atom_id res chain seq x y z
N MET A 1 26.05 -17.81 0.68
CA MET A 1 24.62 -17.58 0.94
C MET A 1 24.05 -16.65 -0.12
N ARG A 2 23.34 -17.17 -1.14
CA ARG A 2 22.75 -16.34 -2.21
C ARG A 2 21.44 -15.72 -1.71
N LYS A 3 21.33 -14.39 -1.63
CA LYS A 3 20.05 -13.71 -1.41
C LYS A 3 19.20 -13.89 -2.66
N GLY A 4 18.14 -14.70 -2.58
CA GLY A 4 17.16 -14.82 -3.65
C GLY A 4 16.39 -13.51 -3.80
N SER A 5 16.73 -12.72 -4.82
CA SER A 5 15.94 -11.56 -5.24
C SER A 5 14.62 -12.07 -5.80
N ARG A 6 13.53 -11.93 -5.03
CA ARG A 6 12.17 -12.18 -5.54
C ARG A 6 11.75 -10.98 -6.38
N THR A 7 12.03 -11.02 -7.68
CA THR A 7 11.47 -10.06 -8.62
C THR A 7 9.97 -10.34 -8.73
N ARG A 8 9.15 -9.47 -8.14
CA ARG A 8 7.69 -9.54 -8.28
C ARG A 8 7.34 -9.34 -9.76
N PRO A 9 6.60 -10.24 -10.41
CA PRO A 9 6.24 -10.07 -11.80
C PRO A 9 5.52 -8.72 -11.98
N ALA A 10 5.90 -7.99 -13.02
CA ALA A 10 5.16 -6.82 -13.46
C ALA A 10 3.76 -7.29 -13.87
N ALA A 11 2.75 -6.85 -13.13
CA ALA A 11 1.36 -7.14 -13.45
C ALA A 11 0.97 -6.29 -14.66
N THR A 12 1.09 -6.84 -15.87
CA THR A 12 0.56 -6.24 -17.10
C THR A 12 -0.93 -6.56 -17.16
N GLY A 13 -1.76 -5.67 -16.59
CA GLY A 13 -3.22 -5.85 -16.60
C GLY A 13 -4.01 -5.10 -15.51
N GLY A 14 -3.38 -4.19 -14.75
CA GLY A 14 -4.08 -3.38 -13.76
C GLY A 14 -4.28 -1.95 -14.24
N VAL A 15 -5.42 -1.34 -13.90
CA VAL A 15 -5.60 0.12 -13.92
C VAL A 15 -4.33 0.78 -13.38
N ALA A 16 -3.78 1.72 -14.15
CA ALA A 16 -2.55 2.42 -13.79
C ALA A 16 -2.65 2.94 -12.35
N PRO A 17 -1.61 2.76 -11.51
CA PRO A 17 -1.65 3.24 -10.14
C PRO A 17 -2.00 4.73 -10.11
N THR A 18 -2.88 5.13 -9.19
CA THR A 18 -3.15 6.55 -9.00
C THR A 18 -1.90 7.20 -8.41
N GLU A 19 -1.38 8.21 -9.11
CA GLU A 19 -0.16 8.91 -8.71
C GLU A 19 -0.45 10.29 -8.12
N ALA A 20 0.12 10.55 -6.96
CA ALA A 20 -0.02 11.82 -6.26
C ALA A 20 1.36 12.45 -5.98
N PRO A 21 1.46 13.79 -5.89
CA PRO A 21 2.65 14.43 -5.35
C PRO A 21 2.87 14.04 -3.88
N LEU A 22 4.12 14.09 -3.43
CA LEU A 22 4.42 14.00 -2.00
C LEU A 22 3.92 15.24 -1.26
N THR A 23 3.30 15.04 -0.10
CA THR A 23 2.94 16.16 0.79
C THR A 23 4.18 16.73 1.47
N PRO A 24 4.13 17.96 2.03
CA PRO A 24 5.27 18.56 2.74
C PRO A 24 5.86 17.66 3.83
N ILE A 25 5.02 17.05 4.68
CA ILE A 25 5.47 16.15 5.74
C ILE A 25 6.15 14.88 5.17
N GLN A 26 5.70 14.37 4.02
CA GLN A 26 6.32 13.22 3.36
C GLN A 26 7.69 13.56 2.76
N ARG A 27 7.84 14.77 2.22
CA ARG A 27 9.15 15.25 1.72
C ARG A 27 10.15 15.36 2.86
N TRP A 28 9.77 16.04 3.95
CA TRP A 28 10.60 16.16 5.15
C TRP A 28 10.98 14.79 5.72
N TYR A 29 10.03 13.86 5.82
CA TYR A 29 10.30 12.53 6.38
C TYR A 29 11.27 11.68 5.55
N LEU A 30 11.26 11.84 4.24
CA LEU A 30 12.12 11.10 3.31
C LEU A 30 13.46 11.79 3.03
N ASP A 31 13.62 13.04 3.47
CA ASP A 31 14.84 13.80 3.24
C ASP A 31 16.05 13.11 3.90
N GLY A 32 17.16 13.04 3.18
CA GLY A 32 18.38 12.35 3.60
C GLY A 32 18.32 10.81 3.67
N ARG A 33 17.17 10.17 3.38
CA ARG A 33 17.04 8.70 3.43
C ARG A 33 17.37 8.04 2.09
N ARG A 34 17.98 6.86 2.16
CA ARG A 34 18.30 6.03 1.00
C ARG A 34 17.18 5.04 0.69
N PRO A 35 17.01 4.65 -0.57
CA PRO A 35 16.12 3.54 -0.91
C PRO A 35 16.48 2.28 -0.14
N GLY A 36 15.51 1.71 0.58
CA GLY A 36 15.71 0.52 1.40
C GLY A 36 15.94 0.80 2.88
N ASP A 37 16.13 2.07 3.29
CA ASP A 37 16.19 2.43 4.69
C ASP A 37 14.88 2.07 5.40
N PRO A 38 14.95 1.49 6.62
CA PRO A 38 13.75 1.13 7.36
C PRO A 38 12.97 2.39 7.76
N LEU A 39 11.71 2.46 7.33
CA LEU A 39 10.80 3.53 7.74
C LEU A 39 10.14 3.15 9.07
N ARG A 40 10.53 3.82 10.17
CA ARG A 40 9.94 3.63 11.50
C ARG A 40 9.18 4.88 11.93
N PHE A 41 7.90 4.95 11.57
CA PHE A 41 7.00 6.04 11.97
C PHE A 41 5.54 5.57 11.89
N THR A 42 5.21 4.57 12.70
CA THR A 42 3.87 3.95 12.74
C THR A 42 3.10 4.44 13.96
N MET A 43 1.79 4.59 13.79
CA MET A 43 0.87 4.82 14.89
C MET A 43 0.06 3.55 15.14
N THR A 44 0.03 3.08 16.38
CA THR A 44 -0.64 1.82 16.76
C THR A 44 -1.76 2.11 17.74
N GLN A 45 -2.89 1.44 17.57
CA GLN A 45 -4.05 1.49 18.48
C GLN A 45 -4.49 0.06 18.81
N ARG A 46 -4.97 -0.16 20.04
CA ARG A 46 -5.45 -1.48 20.50
C ARG A 46 -6.81 -1.33 21.19
N PRO A 47 -7.92 -1.38 20.42
CA PRO A 47 -9.26 -1.32 20.98
C PRO A 47 -9.67 -2.68 21.58
N GLU A 48 -10.56 -2.64 22.56
CA GLU A 48 -11.28 -3.81 23.07
C GLU A 48 -12.51 -4.08 22.20
N LEU A 49 -12.79 -5.36 21.92
CA LEU A 49 -13.96 -5.76 21.13
C LEU A 49 -15.13 -6.08 22.07
N ALA A 50 -16.34 -5.70 21.68
CA ALA A 50 -17.54 -6.07 22.41
C ALA A 50 -17.73 -7.60 22.43
N PRO A 51 -18.28 -8.18 23.52
CA PRO A 51 -18.61 -9.60 23.55
C PRO A 51 -19.53 -9.99 22.38
N GLY A 52 -19.23 -11.12 21.72
CA GLY A 52 -20.00 -11.60 20.58
C GLY A 52 -19.69 -10.90 19.24
N THR A 53 -18.61 -10.11 19.16
CA THR A 53 -18.16 -9.52 17.88
C THR A 53 -17.86 -10.62 16.86
N ASP A 54 -18.52 -10.57 15.70
CA ASP A 54 -18.20 -11.44 14.56
C ASP A 54 -16.86 -11.01 13.92
N LEU A 55 -15.85 -11.87 14.07
CA LEU A 55 -14.50 -11.63 13.54
C LEU A 55 -14.44 -11.71 12.01
N SER A 56 -15.34 -12.46 11.37
CA SER A 56 -15.43 -12.52 9.91
C SER A 56 -15.93 -11.19 9.36
N ALA A 57 -17.04 -10.69 9.91
CA ALA A 57 -17.59 -9.39 9.55
C ALA A 57 -16.58 -8.25 9.82
N LEU A 58 -15.85 -8.32 10.93
CA LEU A 58 -14.78 -7.36 11.23
C LEU A 58 -13.65 -7.41 10.19
N GLY A 59 -13.21 -8.61 9.80
CA GLY A 59 -12.20 -8.79 8.74
C GLY A 59 -12.65 -8.19 7.42
N GLU A 60 -13.89 -8.45 7.01
CA GLU A 60 -14.48 -7.88 5.79
C GLU A 60 -14.57 -6.36 5.84
N ALA A 61 -14.93 -5.79 6.99
CA ALA A 61 -15.00 -4.35 7.20
C ALA A 61 -13.61 -3.70 7.09
N VAL A 62 -12.58 -4.28 7.72
CA VAL A 62 -11.19 -3.80 7.60
C VAL A 62 -10.73 -3.84 6.13
N ASP A 63 -11.00 -4.94 5.43
CA ASP A 63 -10.68 -5.06 4.02
C ASP A 63 -11.41 -4.02 3.16
N ALA A 64 -12.68 -3.73 3.46
CA ALA A 64 -13.46 -2.70 2.78
C ALA A 64 -12.86 -1.30 2.97
N VAL A 65 -12.43 -0.97 4.19
CA VAL A 65 -11.72 0.29 4.50
C VAL A 65 -10.44 0.40 3.69
N VAL A 66 -9.59 -0.62 3.68
CA VAL A 66 -8.33 -0.61 2.90
C VAL A 66 -8.59 -0.49 1.40
N ARG A 67 -9.63 -1.17 0.88
CA ARG A 67 -10.04 -1.04 -0.53
C ARG A 67 -10.50 0.38 -0.85
N ARG A 68 -11.32 1.00 0.00
CA ARG A 68 -11.85 2.35 -0.21
C ARG A 68 -10.77 3.43 -0.14
N HIS A 69 -9.82 3.33 0.78
CA HIS A 69 -8.82 4.36 1.02
C HIS A 69 -7.50 4.10 0.28
N ALA A 70 -7.31 4.74 -0.88
CA ALA A 70 -6.09 4.61 -1.69
C ALA A 70 -4.79 4.93 -0.93
N ALA A 71 -4.84 5.87 0.03
CA ALA A 71 -3.69 6.25 0.84
C ALA A 71 -3.11 5.09 1.66
N LEU A 72 -3.96 4.18 2.18
CA LEU A 72 -3.53 3.01 2.97
C LEU A 72 -2.82 1.94 2.12
N ARG A 73 -2.92 2.04 0.79
CA ARG A 73 -2.27 1.13 -0.18
C ARG A 73 -1.03 1.73 -0.82
N THR A 74 -0.55 2.86 -0.29
CA THR A 74 0.67 3.52 -0.78
C THR A 74 1.90 2.73 -0.33
N GLY A 75 2.79 2.40 -1.26
CA GLY A 75 4.11 1.86 -0.93
C GLY A 75 5.12 2.97 -0.65
N SER A 76 6.24 2.64 -0.02
CA SER A 76 7.37 3.56 0.17
C SER A 76 8.12 3.89 -1.13
N ALA A 77 7.87 3.15 -2.20
CA ALA A 77 8.45 3.40 -3.51
C ALA A 77 7.89 4.71 -4.08
N ALA A 78 8.69 5.76 -4.00
CA ALA A 78 8.48 7.00 -4.72
C ALA A 78 9.28 6.97 -6.03
N ARG A 79 8.74 7.58 -7.09
CA ARG A 79 9.40 7.66 -8.39
C ARG A 79 9.67 9.12 -8.73
N ALA A 80 10.89 9.42 -9.17
CA ALA A 80 11.20 10.70 -9.77
C ALA A 80 10.49 10.80 -11.13
N THR A 81 9.80 11.93 -11.35
CA THR A 81 9.19 12.28 -12.64
C THR A 81 9.65 13.69 -13.01
N THR A 82 9.41 14.10 -14.26
CA THR A 82 9.66 15.48 -14.70
C THR A 82 8.87 16.51 -13.89
N ALA A 83 7.73 16.12 -13.31
CA ALA A 83 6.91 16.93 -12.42
C ALA A 83 7.29 16.80 -10.92
N GLY A 84 8.44 16.22 -10.61
CA GLY A 84 8.93 15.97 -9.24
C GLY A 84 8.67 14.55 -8.75
N VAL A 85 8.89 14.33 -7.45
CA VAL A 85 8.78 13.00 -6.83
C VAL A 85 7.31 12.66 -6.54
N ARG A 86 6.87 11.51 -7.04
CA ARG A 86 5.47 11.05 -6.97
C ARG A 86 5.38 9.75 -6.18
N LYS A 87 4.31 9.61 -5.40
CA LYS A 87 3.91 8.36 -4.74
C LYS A 87 2.82 7.68 -5.55
N SER A 88 2.87 6.35 -5.58
CA SER A 88 1.89 5.50 -6.27
C SER A 88 1.05 4.75 -5.25
N CYS A 89 -0.27 4.89 -5.37
CA CYS A 89 -1.23 4.09 -4.62
C CYS A 89 -1.58 2.84 -5.44
N ARG A 90 -1.29 1.65 -4.91
CA ARG A 90 -1.61 0.39 -5.61
C ARG A 90 -3.13 0.23 -5.71
N ASN A 91 -3.72 0.24 -6.91
CA ASN A 91 -5.16 0.00 -7.08
C ASN A 91 -5.57 -1.39 -6.55
N PRO A 92 -6.77 -1.58 -5.98
CA PRO A 92 -7.21 -2.92 -5.62
C PRO A 92 -7.28 -3.74 -6.91
N ARG A 93 -6.90 -5.03 -6.82
CA ARG A 93 -7.08 -5.91 -7.97
C ARG A 93 -8.57 -5.96 -8.28
N THR A 94 -8.96 -5.45 -9.44
CA THR A 94 -10.23 -5.85 -10.06
C THR A 94 -10.10 -7.35 -10.34
N GLY A 95 -11.09 -8.13 -9.90
CA GLY A 95 -11.01 -9.58 -9.86
C GLY A 95 -10.50 -10.20 -11.17
N SER A 96 -9.54 -11.10 -11.07
CA SER A 96 -9.27 -12.06 -12.14
C SER A 96 -10.50 -12.96 -12.21
N SER A 97 -11.13 -13.03 -13.39
CA SER A 97 -12.23 -13.96 -13.67
C SER A 97 -11.83 -15.35 -13.22
N ARG A 98 -12.58 -15.92 -12.27
CA ARG A 98 -12.41 -17.29 -11.82
C ARG A 98 -13.00 -18.17 -12.91
N THR A 99 -12.16 -18.77 -13.76
CA THR A 99 -12.60 -19.86 -14.61
C THR A 99 -12.78 -21.08 -13.73
N THR A 100 -14.03 -21.39 -13.41
CA THR A 100 -14.43 -22.70 -12.87
C THR A 100 -14.47 -23.67 -14.05
N THR A 101 -13.76 -24.79 -13.95
CA THR A 101 -13.99 -26.02 -14.72
C THR A 101 -14.26 -27.12 -13.72
#